data_AF-A0A8J5CWG9-F1
#
_entry.id   AF-A0A8J5CWG9-F1
#
_cell.length_a   1.000
_cell.length_b   1.000
_cell.length_c   1.000
_cell.angle_alpha   90.00
_cell.angle_beta   90.00
_cell.angle_gamma   90.00
#
_symmetry.space_group_name_H-M   'P 1'
#
loop_
_entity.id
_entity.type
_entity.pdbx_description
1 polymer ?
#
loop_
_entity_poly.entity_id
_entity_poly.type
_entity_poly.pdbx_seq_one_letter_code
_entity_poly.pdbx_strand_id
1 'polypeptide(L)'
;MFGTISYVWLWSWHDSSFLVDELPVLQRLHQLKLTDEVHRGLTYLLLTSRALLLTLLPAIKVFARVAPKQKELVVNLLKGAGFTTLMCGDGTNDVGALKHAHCGVAILSGAPDRPSTIRRAKQTDRQADRQTDRQTDRQTDRHRSHRVNKPATSSRMSSTGPSTPQQEQMAKLQKMLQDMDQENNVIVKLGDASIAAPFTSKLSSIQCVCHIIKQGRCTLVTTLQMFKILALNALILAYSQSVLYLDGIKFSDFQATLQGLLLAGCFLFISRSKPLPELSRCRPLPNIFNCYTIATVLLQFACHFCSLVYLVQLAHEHSIDPSSSVDLDREFQPTLLNSTVYIISLSLQVATFAINYRGRPYMESLVENRPLLYSLLFAIGLVFSLAMGLVPEFGRQFEIVEFPAEYRATLLKVLVADFSVSFASPATELLALLEGKCPRSNVTLLISV
;
A
#
# COMPACT_ATOMS: atom_id res chain seq x y z
N MET A 1 -45.40 38.18 26.56
CA MET A 1 -44.15 37.87 27.29
C MET A 1 -43.46 36.71 26.58
N PHE A 2 -42.48 36.99 25.73
CA PHE A 2 -41.57 35.95 25.25
C PHE A 2 -40.45 35.86 26.28
N GLY A 3 -40.51 34.83 27.13
CA GLY A 3 -39.47 34.58 28.13
C GLY A 3 -38.18 34.18 27.43
N THR A 4 -37.11 34.95 27.63
CA THR A 4 -35.75 34.57 27.28
C THR A 4 -35.33 33.41 28.19
N ILE A 5 -35.49 32.18 27.71
CA ILE A 5 -34.94 31.00 28.37
C ILE A 5 -33.42 31.14 28.33
N SER A 6 -32.80 31.43 29.48
CA SER A 6 -31.36 31.43 29.64
C SER A 6 -30.92 29.98 29.84
N TYR A 7 -30.23 29.42 28.85
CA TYR A 7 -29.68 28.08 28.92
C TYR A 7 -28.32 28.13 29.63
N VAL A 8 -28.21 27.48 30.78
CA VAL A 8 -26.93 27.28 31.48
C VAL A 8 -26.41 25.90 31.12
N TRP A 9 -25.17 25.86 30.62
CA TRP A 9 -24.51 24.58 30.34
C TRP A 9 -23.81 24.08 31.60
N LEU A 10 -24.20 22.90 32.06
CA LEU A 10 -23.73 22.30 33.31
C LEU A 10 -22.96 21.02 33.01
N TRP A 11 -21.83 20.84 33.68
CA TRP A 11 -21.11 19.58 33.69
C TRP A 11 -21.57 18.74 34.87
N SER A 12 -22.03 17.53 34.59
CA SER A 12 -22.40 16.55 35.61
C SER A 12 -21.62 15.26 35.41
N TRP A 13 -21.24 14.63 36.52
CA TRP A 13 -20.77 13.25 36.51
C TRP A 13 -21.97 12.31 36.35
N HIS A 14 -21.72 11.11 35.80
CA HIS A 14 -22.74 10.07 35.63
C HIS A 14 -23.48 9.75 36.95
N ASP A 15 -22.78 9.87 38.07
CA ASP A 15 -23.32 9.56 39.40
C ASP A 15 -23.91 10.80 40.11
N SER A 16 -24.12 11.90 39.37
CA SER A 16 -24.76 13.15 39.85
C SER A 16 -24.09 13.83 41.06
N SER A 17 -22.89 13.40 41.45
CA SER A 17 -22.24 13.76 42.71
C SER A 17 -21.50 15.10 42.70
N PHE A 18 -21.24 15.68 41.53
CA PHE A 18 -20.58 16.99 41.39
C PHE A 18 -21.11 17.76 40.17
N LEU A 19 -21.55 19.00 40.40
CA LEU A 19 -21.77 20.02 39.38
C LEU A 19 -20.52 20.92 39.33
N VAL A 20 -19.91 21.06 38.17
CA VAL A 20 -18.75 21.95 38.00
C VAL A 20 -19.18 23.14 37.15
N ASP A 21 -19.22 24.31 37.78
CA ASP A 21 -19.53 25.59 37.11
C ASP A 21 -18.32 26.16 36.35
N GLU A 22 -17.10 25.71 36.64
CA GLU A 22 -15.87 26.32 36.12
C GLU A 22 -15.13 25.51 35.03
N LEU A 23 -15.17 26.06 33.83
CA LEU A 23 -14.50 25.61 32.60
C LEU A 23 -12.96 25.42 32.67
N PRO A 24 -12.18 26.23 33.44
CA PRO A 24 -10.72 26.06 33.53
C PRO A 24 -10.27 24.75 34.19
N VAL A 25 -11.12 24.14 35.01
CA VAL A 25 -10.85 22.86 35.69
C VAL A 25 -10.94 21.69 34.70
N LEU A 26 -11.84 21.78 33.72
CA LEU A 26 -12.11 20.72 32.76
C LEU A 26 -11.03 20.57 31.69
N GLN A 27 -10.30 21.63 31.36
CA GLN A 27 -9.14 21.55 30.47
C GLN A 27 -8.01 20.65 31.03
N ARG A 28 -7.94 20.47 32.37
CA ARG A 28 -6.98 19.55 33.00
C ARG A 28 -7.46 18.10 33.01
N LEU A 29 -8.75 17.85 32.77
CA LEU A 29 -9.32 16.51 32.75
C LEU A 29 -9.13 15.90 31.36
N HIS A 30 -8.24 14.90 31.27
CA HIS A 30 -7.85 14.26 30.02
C HIS A 30 -8.97 13.47 29.29
N GLN A 31 -10.19 13.40 29.83
CA GLN A 31 -11.30 12.65 29.24
C GLN A 31 -12.66 13.31 29.54
N LEU A 32 -13.22 14.03 28.56
CA LEU A 32 -14.56 14.58 28.64
C LEU A 32 -15.52 13.71 27.82
N LYS A 33 -16.69 13.39 28.40
CA LYS A 33 -17.80 12.71 27.71
C LYS A 33 -18.99 13.67 27.69
N LEU A 34 -19.59 13.86 26.53
CA LEU A 34 -20.81 14.65 26.35
C LEU A 34 -21.96 13.68 26.05
N THR A 35 -22.84 13.48 27.02
CA THR A 35 -23.84 12.39 26.99
C THR A 35 -25.29 12.87 26.93
N ASP A 36 -25.62 14.10 27.36
CA ASP A 36 -26.98 14.66 27.29
C ASP A 36 -27.05 16.00 26.53
N GLU A 37 -28.09 16.15 25.70
CA GLU A 37 -28.37 17.31 24.83
C GLU A 37 -27.15 17.95 24.13
N VAL A 38 -26.20 17.13 23.68
CA VAL A 38 -24.99 17.55 22.93
C VAL A 38 -25.32 18.44 21.73
N HIS A 39 -26.50 18.23 21.13
CA HIS A 39 -27.02 19.07 20.05
C HIS A 39 -27.07 20.56 20.43
N ARG A 40 -27.51 20.88 21.65
CA ARG A 40 -27.64 22.26 22.13
C ARG A 40 -26.31 22.79 22.65
N GLY A 41 -25.53 21.97 23.36
CA GLY A 41 -24.20 22.36 23.85
C GLY A 41 -23.22 22.69 22.73
N LEU A 42 -23.17 21.89 21.67
CA LEU A 42 -22.32 22.16 20.50
C LEU A 42 -22.76 23.44 19.78
N THR A 43 -24.07 23.62 19.59
CA THR A 43 -24.64 24.83 18.95
C THR A 43 -24.40 26.07 19.81
N TYR A 44 -24.54 25.97 21.13
CA TYR A 44 -24.26 27.03 22.08
C TYR A 44 -22.78 27.43 22.06
N LEU A 45 -21.86 26.46 22.11
CA LEU A 45 -20.42 26.72 22.03
C LEU A 45 -20.00 27.31 20.68
N LEU A 46 -20.64 26.88 19.58
CA LEU A 46 -20.44 27.48 18.24
C LEU A 46 -20.86 28.94 18.19
N LEU A 47 -22.00 29.28 18.81
CA LEU A 47 -22.55 30.64 18.81
C LEU A 47 -21.85 31.56 19.82
N THR A 48 -21.39 31.01 20.96
CA THR A 48 -20.86 31.79 22.08
C THR A 48 -19.33 31.91 22.04
N SER A 49 -18.60 30.82 21.78
CA SER A 49 -17.13 30.85 21.73
C SER A 49 -16.53 29.71 20.90
N ARG A 50 -16.29 30.00 19.61
CA ARG A 50 -15.65 29.06 18.68
C ARG A 50 -14.23 28.66 19.11
N ALA A 51 -13.46 29.59 19.70
CA ALA A 51 -12.10 29.33 20.14
C ALA A 51 -12.05 28.28 21.27
N LEU A 52 -12.99 28.38 22.22
CA LEU A 52 -13.14 27.41 23.28
C LEU A 52 -13.53 26.03 22.73
N LEU A 53 -14.49 26.00 21.80
CA LEU A 53 -14.91 24.75 21.16
C LEU A 53 -13.74 24.02 20.50
N LEU A 54 -12.91 24.72 19.73
CA LEU A 54 -11.74 24.14 19.07
C LEU A 54 -10.70 23.62 20.07
N THR A 55 -10.62 24.20 21.26
CA THR A 55 -9.73 23.75 22.34
C THR A 55 -10.28 22.49 23.02
N LEU A 56 -11.59 22.40 23.20
CA LEU A 56 -12.25 21.26 23.85
C LEU A 56 -12.44 20.06 22.92
N LEU A 57 -12.63 20.29 21.62
CA LEU A 57 -12.96 19.25 20.65
C LEU A 57 -12.02 18.03 20.68
N PRO A 58 -10.68 18.18 20.80
CA PRO A 58 -9.75 17.05 20.89
C PRO A 58 -9.82 16.28 22.21
N ALA A 59 -10.31 16.90 23.30
CA ALA A 59 -10.44 16.29 24.62
C ALA A 59 -11.76 15.49 24.79
N ILE A 60 -12.76 15.77 23.94
CA ILE A 60 -14.06 15.10 23.95
C ILE A 60 -13.96 13.78 23.17
N LYS A 61 -14.27 12.67 23.84
CA LYS A 61 -14.18 11.32 23.24
C LYS A 61 -15.53 10.76 22.77
N VAL A 62 -16.62 11.23 23.37
CA VAL A 62 -17.97 10.70 23.11
C VAL A 62 -18.90 11.87 22.84
N PHE A 63 -19.56 11.82 21.68
CA PHE A 63 -20.65 12.70 21.32
C PHE A 63 -21.92 11.86 21.17
N ALA A 64 -22.84 11.94 22.14
CA ALA A 64 -24.09 11.20 22.10
C ALA A 64 -25.25 12.05 21.52
N ARG A 65 -26.27 11.39 20.96
CA ARG A 65 -27.52 12.02 20.45
C ARG A 65 -27.26 13.20 19.48
N VAL A 66 -26.32 13.02 18.57
CA VAL A 66 -25.88 14.04 17.61
C VAL A 66 -26.71 13.95 16.33
N ALA A 67 -27.20 15.09 15.84
CA ALA A 67 -27.90 15.14 14.55
C ALA A 67 -26.92 14.89 13.38
N PRO A 68 -27.35 14.32 12.24
CA PRO A 68 -26.47 14.03 11.10
C PRO A 68 -25.61 15.23 10.65
N LYS A 69 -26.22 16.42 10.50
CA LYS A 69 -25.52 17.67 10.16
C LYS A 69 -24.43 18.06 11.18
N GLN A 70 -24.60 17.70 12.44
CA GLN A 70 -23.62 18.00 13.48
C GLN A 70 -22.45 17.02 13.48
N LYS A 71 -22.66 15.75 13.09
CA LYS A 71 -21.56 14.81 12.89
C LYS A 71 -20.60 15.33 11.82
N GLU A 72 -21.15 15.81 10.71
CA GLU A 72 -20.40 16.49 9.65
C GLU A 72 -19.64 17.72 10.16
N LEU A 73 -20.32 18.56 10.96
CA LEU A 73 -19.71 19.75 11.55
C LEU A 73 -18.51 19.41 12.45
N VAL A 74 -18.64 18.41 13.32
CA VAL A 74 -17.53 17.95 14.19
C VAL A 74 -16.33 17.49 13.35
N VAL A 75 -16.57 16.71 12.29
CA VAL A 75 -15.50 16.28 11.37
C VAL A 75 -14.83 17.49 10.72
N ASN A 76 -15.61 18.45 10.21
CA ASN A 76 -15.09 19.65 9.57
C ASN A 76 -14.31 20.56 10.53
N LEU A 77 -14.73 20.68 11.79
CA LEU A 77 -14.02 21.44 12.82
C LEU A 77 -12.69 20.78 13.20
N LEU A 78 -12.65 19.46 13.37
CA LEU A 78 -11.39 18.73 13.61
C LEU A 78 -10.42 18.88 12.43
N LYS A 79 -10.93 18.79 11.19
CA LYS A 79 -10.13 19.05 9.98
C LYS A 79 -9.59 20.48 9.95
N GLY A 80 -10.44 21.47 10.23
CA GLY A 80 -10.05 22.87 10.28
C GLY A 80 -9.03 23.19 11.37
N ALA A 81 -8.99 22.41 12.45
CA ALA A 81 -7.98 22.48 13.50
C ALA A 81 -6.66 21.75 13.14
N GLY A 82 -6.53 21.21 11.92
CA GLY A 82 -5.31 20.55 11.44
C GLY A 82 -5.21 19.06 11.77
N PHE A 83 -6.27 18.42 12.28
CA PHE A 83 -6.27 16.97 12.52
C PHE A 83 -6.60 16.19 11.24
N THR A 84 -5.93 15.06 11.05
CA THR A 84 -6.35 14.05 10.08
C THR A 84 -7.48 13.22 10.67
N THR A 85 -8.59 13.12 9.94
CA THR A 85 -9.86 12.55 10.41
C THR A 85 -10.22 11.28 9.64
N LEU A 86 -10.61 10.24 10.38
CA LEU A 86 -11.20 9.02 9.82
C LEU A 86 -12.60 8.86 10.43
N MET A 87 -13.60 8.61 9.58
CA MET A 87 -14.97 8.33 9.98
C MET A 87 -15.35 6.93 9.55
N CYS A 88 -15.95 6.16 10.45
CA CYS A 88 -16.53 4.86 10.16
C CYS A 88 -17.97 4.81 10.63
N GLY A 89 -18.87 4.30 9.79
CA GLY A 89 -20.31 4.18 10.05
C GLY A 89 -21.01 3.31 9.01
N ASP A 90 -22.25 2.94 9.26
CA ASP A 90 -23.04 2.04 8.42
C ASP A 90 -24.36 2.69 7.93
N GLY A 91 -24.86 3.68 8.66
CA GLY A 91 -26.16 4.30 8.43
C GLY A 91 -26.17 5.51 7.50
N THR A 92 -27.36 5.82 6.98
CA THR A 92 -27.65 7.04 6.19
C THR A 92 -27.34 8.33 6.97
N ASN A 93 -27.40 8.27 8.30
CA ASN A 93 -27.08 9.37 9.21
C ASN A 93 -25.60 9.77 9.20
N ASP A 94 -24.71 8.91 8.70
CA ASP A 94 -23.26 9.14 8.69
C ASP A 94 -22.75 9.62 7.33
N VAL A 95 -23.59 9.66 6.31
CA VAL A 95 -23.24 10.03 4.92
C VAL A 95 -22.47 11.35 4.84
N GLY A 96 -22.97 12.40 5.51
CA GLY A 96 -22.32 13.72 5.52
C GLY A 96 -20.93 13.68 6.16
N ALA A 97 -20.79 12.98 7.28
CA ALA A 97 -19.52 12.83 8.00
C ALA A 97 -18.52 11.94 7.25
N LEU A 98 -18.98 10.84 6.65
CA LEU A 98 -18.19 9.92 5.83
C LEU A 98 -17.59 10.64 4.62
N LYS A 99 -18.39 11.49 3.94
CA LYS A 99 -17.97 12.27 2.79
C LYS A 99 -16.94 13.36 3.14
N HIS A 100 -17.07 13.97 4.31
CA HIS A 100 -16.20 15.07 4.73
C HIS A 100 -14.92 14.61 5.42
N ALA A 101 -14.85 13.39 5.97
CA ALA A 101 -13.62 12.87 6.58
C ALA A 101 -12.49 12.75 5.53
N HIS A 102 -11.22 12.80 5.97
CA HIS A 102 -10.10 12.50 5.06
C HIS A 102 -10.14 11.05 4.58
N CYS A 103 -10.64 10.15 5.42
CA CYS A 103 -10.90 8.76 5.09
C CYS A 103 -12.27 8.36 5.66
N GLY A 104 -13.24 8.08 4.78
CA GLY A 104 -14.54 7.51 5.15
C GLY A 104 -14.57 6.00 4.91
N VAL A 105 -15.09 5.25 5.88
CA VAL A 105 -15.23 3.79 5.80
C VAL A 105 -16.67 3.38 6.11
N ALA A 106 -17.39 2.89 5.10
CA ALA A 106 -18.72 2.33 5.26
C ALA A 106 -18.63 0.85 5.65
N ILE A 107 -19.35 0.43 6.69
CA ILE A 107 -19.53 -0.99 7.03
C ILE A 107 -20.93 -1.42 6.58
N LEU A 108 -21.03 -2.54 5.87
CA LEU A 108 -22.32 -3.04 5.40
C LEU A 108 -23.01 -3.84 6.52
N SER A 109 -24.19 -3.38 6.94
CA SER A 109 -25.02 -4.08 7.93
C SER A 109 -25.53 -5.41 7.34
N GLY A 110 -25.41 -6.51 8.09
CA GLY A 110 -25.80 -7.86 7.66
C GLY A 110 -24.76 -8.62 6.83
N ALA A 111 -23.57 -8.08 6.63
CA ALA A 111 -22.45 -8.81 6.03
C ALA A 111 -21.92 -9.92 6.97
N PRO A 112 -21.33 -11.02 6.44
CA PRO A 112 -20.77 -12.07 7.29
C PRO A 112 -19.53 -11.58 8.04
N ASP A 113 -19.34 -12.05 9.28
CA ASP A 113 -18.19 -11.71 10.13
C ASP A 113 -16.87 -12.34 9.65
N ARG A 114 -16.91 -13.39 8.83
CA ARG A 114 -15.72 -14.15 8.38
C ARG A 114 -15.68 -14.36 6.86
N PRO A 115 -14.49 -14.32 6.24
CA PRO A 115 -14.35 -14.51 4.79
C PRO A 115 -14.52 -15.97 4.32
N SER A 116 -14.54 -16.96 5.22
CA SER A 116 -14.65 -18.39 4.88
C SER A 116 -16.01 -18.78 4.28
N THR A 117 -17.09 -18.09 4.67
CA THR A 117 -18.42 -18.25 4.08
C THR A 117 -18.45 -17.80 2.62
N ILE A 118 -17.73 -16.72 2.27
CA ILE A 118 -17.65 -16.20 0.89
C ILE A 118 -16.89 -17.17 -0.04
N ARG A 119 -15.83 -17.83 0.45
CA ARG A 119 -15.05 -18.79 -0.36
C ARG A 119 -15.80 -20.09 -0.63
N ARG A 120 -16.58 -20.60 0.34
CA ARG A 120 -17.43 -21.78 0.13
C ARG A 120 -18.47 -21.51 -0.95
N ALA A 121 -19.20 -20.38 -0.86
CA ALA A 121 -20.19 -19.95 -1.85
C ALA A 121 -19.66 -19.97 -3.30
N LYS A 122 -18.48 -19.35 -3.54
CA LYS A 122 -17.87 -19.31 -4.89
C LYS A 122 -17.35 -20.67 -5.40
N GLN A 123 -16.97 -21.57 -4.50
CA GLN A 123 -16.48 -22.90 -4.87
C GLN A 123 -17.64 -23.82 -5.25
N THR A 124 -18.79 -23.66 -4.59
CA THR A 124 -20.04 -24.37 -4.91
C THR A 124 -20.71 -23.88 -6.18
N ASP A 125 -20.70 -22.57 -6.49
CA ASP A 125 -21.21 -22.05 -7.77
C ASP A 125 -20.50 -22.70 -8.98
N ARG A 126 -19.16 -22.79 -8.91
CA ARG A 126 -18.37 -23.45 -9.95
C ARG A 126 -18.59 -24.96 -10.05
N GLN A 127 -19.07 -25.60 -8.98
CA GLN A 127 -19.42 -27.02 -8.99
C GLN A 127 -20.86 -27.24 -9.49
N ALA A 128 -21.79 -26.34 -9.18
CA ALA A 128 -23.17 -26.35 -9.66
C ALA A 128 -23.23 -26.12 -11.18
N ASP A 129 -22.51 -25.12 -11.72
CA ASP A 129 -22.41 -24.88 -13.17
C ASP A 129 -21.81 -26.09 -13.92
N ARG A 130 -20.84 -26.77 -13.31
CA ARG A 130 -20.25 -27.99 -13.89
C ARG A 130 -21.19 -29.20 -13.84
N GLN A 131 -22.18 -29.20 -12.96
CA GLN A 131 -23.16 -30.28 -12.83
C GLN A 131 -24.36 -30.06 -13.74
N THR A 132 -24.81 -28.82 -13.93
CA THR A 132 -25.84 -28.46 -14.91
C THR A 132 -25.37 -28.74 -16.34
N ASP A 133 -24.14 -28.36 -16.70
CA ASP A 133 -23.55 -28.69 -18.02
C ASP A 133 -23.43 -30.21 -18.27
N ARG A 134 -23.19 -31.00 -17.22
CA ARG A 134 -23.11 -32.48 -17.34
C ARG A 134 -24.47 -33.16 -17.42
N GLN A 135 -25.55 -32.51 -16.96
CA GLN A 135 -26.91 -33.04 -17.05
C GLN A 135 -27.57 -32.73 -18.38
N THR A 136 -27.31 -31.55 -18.96
CA THR A 136 -27.76 -31.18 -20.31
C THR A 136 -27.14 -32.08 -21.38
N ASP A 137 -25.85 -32.43 -21.26
CA ASP A 137 -25.18 -33.37 -22.18
C ASP A 137 -25.68 -34.83 -22.07
N ARG A 138 -26.22 -35.25 -20.92
CA ARG A 138 -26.72 -36.62 -20.74
C ARG A 138 -28.15 -36.84 -21.25
N GLN A 139 -28.93 -35.77 -21.43
CA GLN A 139 -30.29 -35.88 -21.98
C GLN A 139 -30.31 -35.89 -23.51
N THR A 140 -29.31 -35.32 -24.17
CA THR A 140 -29.17 -35.34 -25.64
C THR A 140 -28.73 -36.70 -26.18
N ASP A 141 -28.01 -37.51 -25.40
CA ASP A 141 -27.50 -38.83 -25.85
C ASP A 141 -28.46 -40.02 -25.71
N ARG A 142 -29.61 -39.86 -25.03
CA ARG A 142 -30.56 -40.98 -24.81
C ARG A 142 -31.58 -41.22 -25.92
N HIS A 143 -31.54 -40.46 -27.02
CA HIS A 143 -32.51 -40.61 -28.13
C HIS A 143 -31.99 -41.33 -29.37
N ARG A 144 -30.87 -42.05 -29.30
CA ARG A 144 -30.37 -42.80 -30.47
C ARG A 144 -29.80 -44.19 -30.12
N SER A 145 -30.66 -45.20 -29.97
CA SER A 145 -30.48 -46.55 -30.56
C SER A 145 -31.66 -47.51 -30.25
N HIS A 146 -31.87 -48.47 -31.14
CA HIS A 146 -33.08 -49.22 -31.49
C HIS A 146 -33.37 -50.55 -30.74
N ARG A 147 -34.67 -50.81 -30.50
CA ARG A 147 -35.55 -51.95 -30.92
C ARG A 147 -35.07 -53.43 -30.87
N VAL A 148 -35.90 -54.36 -30.30
CA VAL A 148 -36.46 -55.64 -30.87
C VAL A 148 -37.22 -56.49 -29.80
N ASN A 149 -38.17 -57.35 -30.24
CA ASN A 149 -39.40 -57.92 -29.63
C ASN A 149 -39.38 -59.30 -28.87
N LYS A 150 -40.16 -59.40 -27.76
CA LYS A 150 -41.23 -60.39 -27.31
C LYS A 150 -40.96 -61.93 -27.11
N PRO A 151 -41.82 -62.74 -26.40
CA PRO A 151 -42.91 -62.48 -25.42
C PRO A 151 -43.02 -63.37 -24.12
N ALA A 152 -43.76 -62.87 -23.12
CA ALA A 152 -44.68 -63.45 -22.09
C ALA A 152 -44.41 -64.74 -21.28
N THR A 153 -44.49 -64.64 -19.93
CA THR A 153 -45.43 -65.41 -19.06
C THR A 153 -45.50 -64.87 -17.61
N SER A 154 -46.64 -65.12 -16.97
CA SER A 154 -47.17 -64.55 -15.72
C SER A 154 -46.63 -65.21 -14.44
N SER A 155 -46.39 -64.44 -13.37
CA SER A 155 -46.88 -64.77 -12.02
C SER A 155 -46.82 -63.57 -11.05
N ARG A 156 -47.92 -63.37 -10.33
CA ARG A 156 -48.06 -62.48 -9.16
C ARG A 156 -47.25 -63.06 -7.98
N MET A 157 -46.65 -62.21 -7.15
CA MET A 157 -46.95 -62.15 -5.70
C MET A 157 -46.23 -60.99 -5.00
N SER A 158 -46.97 -60.42 -4.05
CA SER A 158 -46.67 -59.36 -3.11
C SER A 158 -45.52 -59.69 -2.15
N SER A 159 -44.72 -58.68 -1.76
CA SER A 159 -44.47 -58.40 -0.34
C SER A 159 -43.77 -57.06 -0.14
N THR A 160 -44.33 -56.31 0.80
CA THR A 160 -43.83 -55.13 1.51
C THR A 160 -42.34 -55.18 1.83
N GLY A 161 -41.61 -54.12 1.49
CA GLY A 161 -40.23 -53.86 1.92
C GLY A 161 -40.04 -52.37 2.24
N PRO A 162 -39.09 -52.02 3.13
CA PRO A 162 -39.06 -50.73 3.81
C PRO A 162 -38.60 -49.59 2.88
N SER A 163 -39.11 -48.39 3.14
CA SER A 163 -38.67 -47.14 2.52
C SER A 163 -37.14 -47.06 2.43
N THR A 164 -36.64 -46.94 1.20
CA THR A 164 -35.23 -47.08 0.84
C THR A 164 -34.34 -45.96 1.42
N PRO A 165 -33.06 -46.26 1.78
CA PRO A 165 -32.06 -45.27 2.22
C PRO A 165 -31.83 -44.10 1.25
N GLN A 166 -32.22 -44.27 -0.01
CA GLN A 166 -32.16 -43.22 -1.03
C GLN A 166 -33.12 -42.05 -0.76
N GLN A 167 -34.28 -42.30 -0.16
CA GLN A 167 -35.27 -41.25 0.10
C GLN A 167 -34.80 -40.33 1.25
N GLU A 168 -34.14 -40.92 2.25
CA GLU A 168 -33.55 -40.20 3.38
C GLU A 168 -32.28 -39.44 2.97
N GLN A 169 -31.47 -40.02 2.07
CA GLN A 169 -30.34 -39.30 1.45
C GLN A 169 -30.81 -38.13 0.58
N MET A 170 -31.91 -38.31 -0.18
CA MET A 170 -32.47 -37.24 -1.00
C MET A 170 -33.06 -36.13 -0.14
N ALA A 171 -33.71 -36.46 0.99
CA ALA A 171 -34.20 -35.48 1.96
C ALA A 171 -33.06 -34.74 2.67
N LYS A 172 -31.97 -35.43 3.05
CA LYS A 172 -30.77 -34.80 3.61
C LYS A 172 -30.08 -33.90 2.58
N LEU A 173 -30.00 -34.32 1.32
CA LEU A 173 -29.43 -33.53 0.23
C LEU A 173 -30.29 -32.29 -0.03
N GLN A 174 -31.61 -32.43 -0.04
CA GLN A 174 -32.55 -31.32 -0.24
C GLN A 174 -32.53 -30.33 0.93
N LYS A 175 -32.40 -30.81 2.17
CA LYS A 175 -32.19 -29.97 3.35
C LYS A 175 -30.84 -29.24 3.30
N MET A 176 -29.77 -29.93 2.88
CA MET A 176 -28.45 -29.33 2.71
C MET A 176 -28.44 -28.28 1.59
N LEU A 177 -29.20 -28.50 0.50
CA LEU A 177 -29.43 -27.50 -0.55
C LEU A 177 -30.22 -26.29 -0.04
N GLN A 178 -31.26 -26.49 0.78
CA GLN A 178 -32.01 -25.39 1.40
C GLN A 178 -31.17 -24.57 2.38
N ASP A 179 -30.36 -25.24 3.22
CA ASP A 179 -29.43 -24.58 4.14
C ASP A 179 -28.35 -23.80 3.36
N MET A 180 -27.88 -24.33 2.23
CA MET A 180 -26.95 -23.63 1.33
C MET A 180 -27.59 -22.43 0.60
N ASP A 181 -28.85 -22.52 0.19
CA ASP A 181 -29.58 -21.41 -0.45
C ASP A 181 -29.91 -20.28 0.53
N GLN A 182 -30.10 -20.58 1.82
CA GLN A 182 -30.25 -19.57 2.86
C GLN A 182 -28.92 -18.89 3.21
N GLU A 183 -27.80 -19.63 3.22
CA GLU A 183 -26.47 -19.05 3.46
C GLU A 183 -25.92 -18.25 2.27
N ASN A 184 -26.26 -18.63 1.03
CA ASN A 184 -25.78 -17.96 -0.19
C ASN A 184 -26.58 -16.69 -0.57
N ASN A 185 -27.80 -16.51 -0.05
CA ASN A 185 -28.68 -15.39 -0.44
C ASN A 185 -28.67 -14.18 0.50
N VAL A 186 -27.64 -14.01 1.34
CA VAL A 186 -27.38 -12.69 1.93
C VAL A 186 -26.73 -11.81 0.86
N ILE A 187 -27.54 -11.38 -0.11
CA ILE A 187 -27.19 -10.28 -1.01
C ILE A 187 -27.02 -9.07 -0.13
N VAL A 188 -25.77 -8.73 0.18
CA VAL A 188 -25.44 -7.54 0.97
C VAL A 188 -25.89 -6.33 0.17
N LYS A 189 -27.02 -5.75 0.57
CA LYS A 189 -27.56 -4.55 -0.07
C LYS A 189 -26.62 -3.38 0.21
N LEU A 190 -26.13 -2.76 -0.86
CA LEU A 190 -25.37 -1.51 -0.76
C LEU A 190 -26.34 -0.42 -0.27
N GLY A 191 -26.06 0.15 0.90
CA GLY A 191 -26.81 1.30 1.44
C GLY A 191 -26.16 2.64 1.08
N ASP A 192 -26.84 3.75 1.37
CA ASP A 192 -26.37 5.10 1.02
C ASP A 192 -24.98 5.44 1.60
N ALA A 193 -24.63 4.89 2.77
CA ALA A 193 -23.31 5.04 3.37
C ALA A 193 -22.18 4.52 2.46
N SER A 194 -22.42 3.41 1.75
CA SER A 194 -21.44 2.81 0.82
C SER A 194 -21.24 3.62 -0.45
N ILE A 195 -22.22 4.44 -0.84
CA ILE A 195 -22.11 5.38 -1.96
C ILE A 195 -21.28 6.60 -1.55
N ALA A 196 -21.40 7.03 -0.29
CA ALA A 196 -20.74 8.21 0.24
C ALA A 196 -19.28 7.99 0.64
N ALA A 197 -18.94 6.81 1.15
CA ALA A 197 -17.60 6.50 1.65
C ALA A 197 -16.66 5.98 0.55
N PRO A 198 -15.40 6.47 0.48
CA PRO A 198 -14.42 5.96 -0.49
C PRO A 198 -14.04 4.49 -0.24
N PHE A 199 -14.15 4.01 1.00
CA PHE A 199 -13.95 2.60 1.35
C PHE A 199 -15.26 1.97 1.82
N THR A 200 -15.58 0.80 1.28
CA THR A 200 -16.73 -0.01 1.72
C THR A 200 -16.24 -1.39 2.17
N SER A 201 -16.47 -1.73 3.44
CA SER A 201 -16.21 -3.06 3.99
C SER A 201 -17.34 -4.01 3.65
N LYS A 202 -17.00 -5.13 3.00
CA LYS A 202 -17.92 -6.25 2.74
C LYS A 202 -18.07 -7.21 3.92
N LEU A 203 -17.47 -6.88 5.05
CA LEU A 203 -17.59 -7.61 6.32
C LEU A 203 -18.13 -6.62 7.36
N SER A 204 -18.94 -7.12 8.27
CA SER A 204 -19.47 -6.42 9.46
C SER A 204 -18.38 -6.04 10.47
N SER A 205 -17.14 -6.54 10.30
CA SER A 205 -16.05 -6.30 11.23
C SER A 205 -15.41 -4.91 11.08
N ILE A 206 -15.23 -4.23 12.22
CA ILE A 206 -14.47 -2.98 12.34
C ILE A 206 -12.95 -3.15 12.11
N GLN A 207 -12.45 -4.39 12.02
CA GLN A 207 -11.03 -4.67 11.74
C GLN A 207 -10.59 -4.10 10.38
N CYS A 208 -11.53 -3.87 9.45
CA CYS A 208 -11.27 -3.19 8.18
C CYS A 208 -10.55 -1.84 8.36
N VAL A 209 -10.88 -1.07 9.39
CA VAL A 209 -10.23 0.21 9.70
C VAL A 209 -8.75 -0.01 10.01
N CYS A 210 -8.42 -1.03 10.80
CA CYS A 210 -7.03 -1.36 11.11
C CYS A 210 -6.26 -1.81 9.86
N HIS A 211 -6.89 -2.58 8.98
CA HIS A 211 -6.26 -2.99 7.71
C HIS A 211 -6.00 -1.79 6.79
N ILE A 212 -6.96 -0.86 6.67
CA ILE A 212 -6.81 0.37 5.89
C ILE A 212 -5.65 1.20 6.43
N ILE A 213 -5.55 1.39 7.76
CA ILE A 213 -4.46 2.16 8.37
C ILE A 213 -3.10 1.48 8.13
N LYS A 214 -3.00 0.15 8.31
CA LYS A 214 -1.76 -0.60 8.05
C LYS A 214 -1.33 -0.46 6.58
N GLN A 215 -2.28 -0.65 5.66
CA GLN A 215 -2.02 -0.52 4.23
C GLN A 215 -1.62 0.92 3.87
N GLY A 216 -2.35 1.93 4.36
CA GLY A 216 -2.05 3.33 4.10
C GLY A 216 -0.65 3.74 4.58
N ARG A 217 -0.21 3.25 5.75
CA ARG A 217 1.16 3.48 6.24
C ARG A 217 2.21 2.82 5.37
N CYS A 218 1.99 1.57 4.97
CA CYS A 218 2.87 0.86 4.04
C CYS A 218 3.00 1.64 2.73
N THR A 219 1.87 1.97 2.10
CA THR A 219 1.83 2.71 0.84
C THR A 219 2.52 4.07 0.95
N LEU A 220 2.29 4.83 2.03
CA LEU A 220 2.95 6.12 2.22
C LEU A 220 4.47 5.98 2.31
N VAL A 221 4.99 5.02 3.08
CA VAL A 221 6.44 4.77 3.19
C VAL A 221 7.01 4.33 1.85
N THR A 222 6.33 3.42 1.16
CA THR A 222 6.72 2.95 -0.18
C THR A 222 6.80 4.13 -1.16
N THR A 223 5.78 4.99 -1.20
CA THR A 223 5.77 6.19 -2.06
C THR A 223 6.89 7.16 -1.73
N LEU A 224 7.16 7.44 -0.46
CA LEU A 224 8.26 8.31 -0.04
C LEU A 224 9.62 7.77 -0.47
N GLN A 225 9.84 6.46 -0.31
CA GLN A 225 11.07 5.80 -0.74
C GLN A 225 11.22 5.82 -2.27
N MET A 226 10.14 5.56 -3.00
CA MET A 226 10.12 5.67 -4.47
C MET A 226 10.54 7.06 -4.94
N PHE A 227 10.06 8.12 -4.30
CA PHE A 227 10.47 9.48 -4.64
C PHE A 227 11.95 9.76 -4.37
N LYS A 228 12.50 9.27 -3.25
CA LYS A 228 13.95 9.39 -2.96
C LYS A 228 14.79 8.70 -4.04
N ILE A 229 14.41 7.47 -4.38
CA ILE A 229 15.09 6.66 -5.40
C ILE A 229 15.01 7.35 -6.77
N LEU A 230 13.83 7.85 -7.15
CA LEU A 230 13.64 8.55 -8.42
C LEU A 230 14.51 9.81 -8.50
N ALA A 231 14.56 10.61 -7.44
CA ALA A 231 15.39 11.82 -7.39
C ALA A 231 16.89 11.50 -7.55
N LEU A 232 17.40 10.50 -6.83
CA LEU A 232 18.79 10.06 -6.94
C LEU A 232 19.11 9.53 -8.34
N ASN A 233 18.27 8.65 -8.88
CA ASN A 233 18.47 8.07 -10.22
C ASN A 233 18.41 9.14 -11.31
N ALA A 234 17.53 10.14 -11.17
CA ALA A 234 17.45 11.25 -12.12
C ALA A 234 18.72 12.10 -12.13
N LEU A 235 19.30 12.40 -10.97
CA LEU A 235 20.55 13.16 -10.88
C LEU A 235 21.75 12.39 -11.44
N ILE A 236 21.86 11.09 -11.13
CA ILE A 236 22.90 10.21 -11.68
C ILE A 236 22.77 10.16 -13.21
N LEU A 237 21.56 9.89 -13.71
CA LEU A 237 21.30 9.79 -15.15
C LEU A 237 21.59 11.11 -15.87
N ALA A 238 21.18 12.26 -15.29
CA ALA A 238 21.43 13.56 -15.88
C ALA A 238 22.93 13.85 -16.06
N TYR A 239 23.75 13.55 -15.06
CA TYR A 239 25.20 13.73 -15.18
C TYR A 239 25.81 12.76 -16.20
N SER A 240 25.47 11.46 -16.11
CA SER A 240 25.99 10.46 -17.04
C SER A 240 25.65 10.79 -18.50
N GLN A 241 24.42 11.24 -18.76
CA GLN A 241 24.02 11.70 -20.09
C GLN A 241 24.74 12.97 -20.51
N SER A 242 24.95 13.92 -19.59
CA SER A 242 25.67 15.16 -19.90
C SER A 242 27.12 14.89 -20.31
N VAL A 243 27.83 14.00 -19.61
CA VAL A 243 29.22 13.64 -19.95
C VAL A 243 29.28 13.00 -21.33
N LEU A 244 28.49 11.95 -21.56
CA LEU A 244 28.50 11.25 -22.84
C LEU A 244 28.10 12.18 -24.00
N TYR A 245 27.12 13.04 -23.80
CA TYR A 245 26.68 14.00 -24.82
C TYR A 245 27.78 15.00 -25.21
N LEU A 246 28.55 15.52 -24.25
CA LEU A 246 29.64 16.45 -24.52
C LEU A 246 30.76 15.82 -25.35
N ASP A 247 30.96 14.50 -25.22
CA ASP A 247 31.94 13.74 -25.99
C ASP A 247 31.38 13.14 -27.28
N GLY A 248 30.11 13.40 -27.62
CA GLY A 248 29.45 12.82 -28.79
C GLY A 248 29.21 11.31 -28.68
N ILE A 249 29.18 10.77 -27.46
CA ILE A 249 28.94 9.36 -27.17
C ILE A 249 27.48 9.18 -26.74
N LYS A 250 26.89 8.03 -27.08
CA LYS A 250 25.52 7.67 -26.71
C LYS A 250 25.54 6.32 -25.99
N PHE A 251 24.49 6.02 -25.23
CA PHE A 251 24.25 4.64 -24.79
C PHE A 251 23.78 3.79 -25.97
N SER A 252 24.07 2.50 -25.92
CA SER A 252 23.48 1.52 -26.82
C SER A 252 21.98 1.35 -26.55
N ASP A 253 21.20 1.04 -27.58
CA ASP A 253 19.77 0.70 -27.44
C ASP A 253 19.56 -0.47 -26.48
N PHE A 254 20.46 -1.47 -26.51
CA PHE A 254 20.38 -2.61 -25.62
C PHE A 254 20.68 -2.21 -24.16
N GLN A 255 21.72 -1.40 -23.95
CA GLN A 255 22.09 -0.86 -22.65
C GLN A 255 20.92 -0.07 -22.03
N ALA A 256 20.34 0.85 -22.80
CA ALA A 256 19.22 1.69 -22.36
C ALA A 256 17.96 0.87 -22.06
N THR A 257 17.61 -0.09 -22.94
CA THR A 257 16.43 -0.95 -22.78
C THR A 257 16.54 -1.80 -21.52
N LEU A 258 17.67 -2.45 -21.29
CA LEU A 258 17.83 -3.31 -20.13
C LEU A 258 17.86 -2.49 -18.83
N GLN A 259 18.55 -1.36 -18.82
CA GLN A 259 18.55 -0.45 -17.67
C GLN A 259 17.11 0.01 -17.34
N GLY A 260 16.33 0.39 -18.35
CA GLY A 260 14.93 0.79 -18.18
C GLY A 260 14.05 -0.34 -17.66
N LEU A 261 14.19 -1.56 -18.20
CA LEU A 261 13.41 -2.73 -17.79
C LEU A 261 13.73 -3.14 -16.35
N LEU A 262 15.02 -3.14 -15.98
CA LEU A 262 15.46 -3.46 -14.63
C LEU A 262 14.93 -2.43 -13.63
N LEU A 263 15.02 -1.14 -13.97
CA LEU A 263 14.52 -0.04 -13.15
C LEU A 263 13.00 -0.15 -12.93
N ALA A 264 12.25 -0.40 -14.01
CA ALA A 264 10.82 -0.61 -13.96
C ALA A 264 10.43 -1.84 -13.12
N GLY A 265 11.15 -2.95 -13.27
CA GLY A 265 10.95 -4.16 -12.48
C GLY A 265 11.15 -3.92 -10.98
N CYS A 266 12.24 -3.23 -10.61
CA CYS A 266 12.51 -2.89 -9.21
C CYS A 266 11.39 -2.00 -8.62
N PHE A 267 10.94 -0.97 -9.34
CA PHE A 267 9.84 -0.12 -8.89
C PHE A 267 8.52 -0.88 -8.73
N LEU A 268 8.22 -1.80 -9.65
CA LEU A 268 7.05 -2.66 -9.55
C LEU A 268 7.11 -3.50 -8.28
N PHE A 269 8.24 -4.15 -7.98
CA PHE A 269 8.36 -5.00 -6.78
C PHE A 269 8.36 -4.19 -5.47
N ILE A 270 8.84 -2.95 -5.48
CA ILE A 270 8.70 -2.03 -4.36
C ILE A 270 7.22 -1.72 -4.09
N SER A 271 6.45 -1.41 -5.13
CA SER A 271 5.01 -1.11 -5.00
C SER A 271 4.18 -2.28 -4.45
N ARG A 272 4.69 -3.51 -4.57
CA ARG A 272 4.06 -4.74 -4.07
C ARG A 272 4.46 -5.13 -2.65
N SER A 273 5.22 -4.29 -1.95
CA SER A 273 5.62 -4.53 -0.56
C SER A 273 4.39 -4.65 0.35
N LYS A 274 4.43 -5.62 1.27
CA LYS A 274 3.31 -5.89 2.18
C LYS A 274 3.44 -5.18 3.53
N PRO A 275 2.33 -4.71 4.13
CA PRO A 275 2.33 -4.16 5.48
C PRO A 275 2.61 -5.26 6.52
N LEU A 276 3.19 -4.86 7.65
CA LEU A 276 3.33 -5.76 8.80
C LEU A 276 1.98 -6.05 9.47
N PRO A 277 1.82 -7.22 10.10
CA PRO A 277 0.57 -7.60 10.78
C PRO A 277 0.30 -6.76 12.03
N GLU A 278 1.33 -6.16 12.63
CA GLU A 278 1.21 -5.33 13.83
C GLU A 278 1.34 -3.85 13.50
N LEU A 279 0.58 -3.01 14.22
CA LEU A 279 0.62 -1.57 14.03
C LEU A 279 1.69 -0.95 14.93
N SER A 280 2.71 -0.32 14.33
CA SER A 280 3.74 0.38 15.07
C SER A 280 3.22 1.67 15.74
N ARG A 281 3.84 2.08 16.85
CA ARG A 281 3.49 3.35 17.52
C ARG A 281 3.96 4.58 16.73
N CYS A 282 5.03 4.44 15.95
CA CYS A 282 5.58 5.53 15.17
C CYS A 282 4.80 5.78 13.89
N ARG A 283 4.83 7.04 13.46
CA ARG A 283 4.17 7.49 12.24
C ARG A 283 5.21 7.64 11.14
N PRO A 284 4.88 7.26 9.90
CA PRO A 284 5.73 7.61 8.77
C PRO A 284 5.80 9.13 8.62
N LEU A 285 6.88 9.60 7.99
CA LEU A 285 7.03 11.01 7.66
C LEU A 285 5.86 11.46 6.76
N PRO A 286 5.27 12.65 6.96
CA PRO A 286 4.13 13.08 6.16
C PRO A 286 4.54 13.59 4.77
N ASN A 287 5.73 14.22 4.66
CA ASN A 287 6.17 14.94 3.48
C ASN A 287 7.60 14.55 3.06
N ILE A 288 7.83 14.56 1.74
CA ILE A 288 9.14 14.37 1.11
C ILE A 288 10.04 15.57 1.38
N PHE A 289 9.50 16.79 1.27
CA PHE A 289 10.22 18.05 1.50
C PHE A 289 10.35 18.34 2.99
N ASN A 290 11.23 17.58 3.64
CA ASN A 290 11.72 17.90 4.97
C ASN A 290 13.26 17.96 4.92
N CYS A 291 13.86 18.75 5.79
CA CYS A 291 15.31 18.96 5.82
C CYS A 291 16.08 17.63 5.93
N TYR A 292 15.53 16.67 6.67
CA TYR A 292 16.12 15.35 6.83
C TYR A 292 16.16 14.58 5.49
N THR A 293 15.04 14.42 4.78
CA THR A 293 14.97 13.75 3.48
C THR A 293 15.88 14.43 2.46
N ILE A 294 15.85 15.75 2.38
CA ILE A 294 16.70 16.52 1.44
C ILE A 294 18.17 16.29 1.75
N ALA A 295 18.58 16.42 3.02
CA ALA A 295 19.97 16.18 3.43
C ALA A 295 20.42 14.74 3.13
N THR A 296 19.56 13.74 3.37
CA THR A 296 19.90 12.34 3.05
C THR A 296 20.08 12.09 1.56
N VAL A 297 19.21 12.68 0.72
CA VAL A 297 19.31 12.55 -0.74
C VAL A 297 20.55 13.28 -1.26
N LEU A 298 20.83 14.49 -0.78
CA LEU A 298 22.00 15.26 -1.22
C LEU A 298 23.33 14.61 -0.79
N LEU A 299 23.40 14.09 0.43
CA LEU A 299 24.62 13.43 0.92
C LEU A 299 24.89 12.12 0.17
N GLN A 300 23.85 11.32 -0.06
CA GLN A 300 23.98 10.11 -0.87
C GLN A 300 24.33 10.45 -2.31
N PHE A 301 23.70 11.47 -2.90
CA PHE A 301 24.06 11.95 -4.22
C PHE A 301 25.51 12.39 -4.28
N ALA A 302 26.02 13.13 -3.30
CA ALA A 302 27.41 13.57 -3.27
C ALA A 302 28.38 12.38 -3.28
N CYS A 303 28.11 11.32 -2.50
CA CYS A 303 28.91 10.09 -2.53
C CYS A 303 28.92 9.46 -3.93
N HIS A 304 27.74 9.20 -4.48
CA HIS A 304 27.58 8.64 -5.83
C HIS A 304 28.24 9.51 -6.91
N PHE A 305 28.09 10.83 -6.79
CA PHE A 305 28.63 11.80 -7.72
C PHE A 305 30.16 11.84 -7.68
N CYS A 306 30.78 11.80 -6.50
CA CYS A 306 32.23 11.71 -6.37
C CYS A 306 32.78 10.44 -7.04
N SER A 307 32.16 9.27 -6.79
CA SER A 307 32.53 8.00 -7.43
C SER A 307 32.40 8.05 -8.95
N LEU A 308 31.31 8.67 -9.43
CA LEU A 308 30.99 8.83 -10.85
C LEU A 308 32.00 9.75 -11.56
N VAL A 309 32.26 10.94 -11.00
CA VAL A 309 33.23 11.90 -11.53
C VAL A 309 34.62 11.29 -11.57
N TYR A 310 35.04 10.61 -10.50
CA TYR A 310 36.35 9.97 -10.43
C TYR A 310 36.57 8.94 -11.54
N LEU A 311 35.59 8.05 -11.77
CA LEU A 311 35.69 7.04 -12.83
C LEU A 311 35.60 7.63 -14.23
N VAL A 312 34.81 8.69 -14.42
CA VAL A 312 34.75 9.41 -15.70
C VAL A 312 36.10 10.06 -16.02
N GLN A 313 36.72 10.74 -15.04
CA GLN A 313 38.06 11.33 -15.21
C GLN A 313 39.10 10.25 -15.52
N LEU A 314 39.08 9.14 -14.79
CA LEU A 314 39.99 8.02 -15.03
C LEU A 314 39.80 7.42 -16.43
N ALA A 315 38.55 7.31 -16.89
CA ALA A 315 38.23 6.83 -18.24
C ALA A 315 38.75 7.79 -19.32
N HIS A 316 38.61 9.11 -19.13
CA HIS A 316 39.16 10.10 -20.05
C HIS A 316 40.68 10.01 -20.16
N GLU A 317 41.39 9.87 -19.03
CA GLU A 317 42.86 9.74 -19.01
C GLU A 317 43.35 8.50 -19.77
N HIS A 318 42.55 7.42 -19.76
CA HIS A 318 42.87 6.17 -20.46
C HIS A 318 42.32 6.12 -21.89
N SER A 319 41.56 7.14 -22.32
CA SER A 319 41.03 7.24 -23.68
C SER A 319 42.08 7.89 -24.59
N ILE A 320 42.53 7.16 -25.62
CA ILE A 320 43.71 7.51 -26.43
C ILE A 320 43.43 8.59 -27.50
N ASP A 321 42.20 9.09 -27.64
CA ASP A 321 41.84 10.05 -28.71
C ASP A 321 41.42 11.46 -28.18
N PRO A 322 42.37 12.39 -27.99
CA PRO A 322 42.07 13.80 -27.74
C PRO A 322 41.59 14.59 -28.98
N SER A 323 41.56 13.97 -30.18
CA SER A 323 41.53 14.71 -31.45
C SER A 323 40.56 14.18 -32.52
N SER A 324 39.43 13.60 -32.12
CA SER A 324 38.29 13.45 -33.04
C SER A 324 37.33 14.63 -32.85
N SER A 325 37.00 15.34 -33.94
CA SER A 325 35.92 16.33 -33.92
C SER A 325 34.64 15.70 -33.35
N VAL A 326 34.03 16.34 -32.34
CA VAL A 326 32.78 15.86 -31.74
C VAL A 326 31.70 15.86 -32.81
N ASP A 327 31.24 14.68 -33.17
CA ASP A 327 30.15 14.46 -34.12
C ASP A 327 28.95 13.87 -33.37
N LEU A 328 27.93 14.70 -33.17
CA LEU A 328 26.72 14.34 -32.42
C LEU A 328 25.80 13.39 -33.20
N ASP A 329 25.96 13.30 -34.52
CA ASP A 329 25.13 12.48 -35.40
C ASP A 329 25.75 11.10 -35.69
N ARG A 330 26.95 10.85 -35.18
CA ARG A 330 27.64 9.56 -35.33
C ARG A 330 26.82 8.41 -34.72
N GLU A 331 26.85 7.27 -35.40
CA GLU A 331 26.30 6.01 -34.90
C GLU A 331 27.04 5.54 -33.64
N PHE A 332 26.33 4.79 -32.80
CA PHE A 332 26.89 4.26 -31.55
C PHE A 332 28.14 3.42 -31.81
N GLN A 333 29.21 3.67 -31.05
CA GLN A 333 30.39 2.83 -31.00
C GLN A 333 30.81 2.58 -29.56
N PRO A 334 31.18 1.33 -29.21
CA PRO A 334 31.57 0.98 -27.85
C PRO A 334 32.92 1.62 -27.51
N THR A 335 32.91 2.51 -26.51
CA THR A 335 34.11 3.18 -25.98
C THR A 335 34.37 2.78 -24.54
N LEU A 336 35.61 2.99 -24.08
CA LEU A 336 35.98 2.83 -22.67
C LEU A 336 35.11 3.72 -21.77
N LEU A 337 34.88 4.97 -22.19
CA LEU A 337 34.05 5.94 -21.48
C LEU A 337 32.59 5.49 -21.41
N ASN A 338 31.98 5.07 -22.53
CA ASN A 338 30.60 4.54 -22.53
C ASN A 338 30.46 3.36 -21.56
N SER A 339 31.36 2.39 -21.69
CA SER A 339 31.36 1.16 -20.89
C SER A 339 31.49 1.46 -19.40
N THR A 340 32.39 2.39 -19.05
CA THR A 340 32.59 2.83 -17.67
C THR A 340 31.35 3.51 -17.13
N VAL A 341 30.85 4.53 -17.83
CA VAL A 341 29.67 5.32 -17.44
C VAL A 341 28.44 4.43 -17.30
N TYR A 342 28.25 3.45 -18.19
CA TYR A 342 27.15 2.49 -18.09
C TYR A 342 27.25 1.63 -16.82
N ILE A 343 28.41 1.00 -16.55
CA ILE A 343 28.59 0.10 -15.40
C ILE A 343 28.44 0.87 -14.08
N ILE A 344 29.08 2.03 -13.94
CA ILE A 344 28.93 2.84 -12.73
C ILE A 344 27.48 3.31 -12.59
N SER A 345 26.83 3.84 -13.63
CA SER A 345 25.45 4.30 -13.55
C SER A 345 24.49 3.19 -13.12
N LEU A 346 24.65 1.98 -13.70
CA LEU A 346 23.86 0.81 -13.33
C LEU A 346 24.13 0.40 -11.87
N SER A 347 25.39 0.38 -11.44
CA SER A 347 25.76 0.08 -10.05
C SER A 347 25.15 1.07 -9.06
N LEU A 348 25.23 2.38 -9.34
CA LEU A 348 24.70 3.43 -8.49
C LEU A 348 23.17 3.36 -8.38
N GLN A 349 22.47 3.05 -9.49
CA GLN A 349 21.02 2.85 -9.49
C GLN A 349 20.62 1.66 -8.62
N VAL A 350 21.34 0.53 -8.74
CA VAL A 350 21.08 -0.68 -7.96
C VAL A 350 21.39 -0.46 -6.47
N ALA A 351 22.49 0.23 -6.16
CA ALA A 351 22.84 0.64 -4.79
C ALA A 351 21.75 1.55 -4.20
N THR A 352 21.24 2.51 -4.99
CA THR A 352 20.17 3.42 -4.58
C THR A 352 18.93 2.65 -4.13
N PHE A 353 18.51 1.62 -4.86
CA PHE A 353 17.41 0.75 -4.45
C PHE A 353 17.70 -0.01 -3.15
N ALA A 354 18.86 -0.67 -3.08
CA ALA A 354 19.22 -1.51 -1.94
C ALA A 354 19.32 -0.71 -0.62
N ILE A 355 19.86 0.52 -0.69
CA ILE A 355 20.09 1.38 0.48
C ILE A 355 18.81 2.10 0.92
N ASN A 356 18.01 2.60 -0.03
CA ASN A 356 16.83 3.41 0.30
C ASN A 356 15.58 2.56 0.63
N TYR A 357 15.56 1.27 0.28
CA TYR A 357 14.46 0.38 0.66
C TYR A 357 14.52 0.05 2.16
N ARG A 358 13.53 0.53 2.93
CA ARG A 358 13.44 0.28 4.37
C ARG A 358 12.08 -0.27 4.76
N GLY A 359 12.06 -1.51 5.23
CA GLY A 359 10.84 -2.23 5.58
C GLY A 359 10.24 -1.84 6.92
N ARG A 360 10.89 -2.28 7.99
CA ARG A 360 10.42 -2.12 9.37
C ARG A 360 10.52 -0.64 9.78
N PRO A 361 9.58 -0.12 10.59
CA PRO A 361 8.51 -0.81 11.32
C PRO A 361 7.14 -0.86 10.61
N TYR A 362 7.05 -0.61 9.29
CA TYR A 362 5.77 -0.43 8.58
C TYR A 362 5.46 -1.54 7.58
N MET A 363 6.48 -2.05 6.90
CA MET A 363 6.36 -3.05 5.84
C MET A 363 7.42 -4.13 5.99
N GLU A 364 7.31 -5.17 5.17
CA GLU A 364 8.28 -6.27 5.13
C GLU A 364 9.69 -5.77 4.77
N SER A 365 10.71 -6.42 5.32
CA SER A 365 12.12 -6.15 5.03
C SER A 365 12.53 -6.63 3.65
N LEU A 366 13.70 -6.20 3.17
CA LEU A 366 14.19 -6.56 1.84
C LEU A 366 14.29 -8.09 1.64
N VAL A 367 14.69 -8.81 2.69
CA VAL A 367 14.84 -10.28 2.66
C VAL A 367 13.49 -11.00 2.61
N GLU A 368 12.45 -10.39 3.17
CA GLU A 368 11.07 -10.90 3.15
C GLU A 368 10.41 -10.65 1.78
N ASN A 369 10.72 -9.52 1.13
CA ASN A 369 10.29 -9.22 -0.24
C ASN A 369 11.13 -9.98 -1.28
N ARG A 370 10.84 -11.28 -1.45
CA ARG A 370 11.57 -12.18 -2.36
C ARG A 370 11.69 -11.67 -3.81
N PRO A 371 10.62 -11.15 -4.45
CA PRO A 371 10.73 -10.62 -5.81
C PRO A 371 11.74 -9.48 -5.94
N LEU A 372 11.69 -8.50 -5.03
CA LEU A 372 12.63 -7.38 -5.02
C LEU A 372 14.06 -7.86 -4.73
N LEU A 373 14.23 -8.75 -3.75
CA LEU A 373 15.52 -9.32 -3.41
C LEU A 373 16.17 -10.01 -4.61
N TYR A 374 15.46 -10.91 -5.31
CA TYR A 374 16.01 -11.60 -6.47
C TYR A 374 16.29 -10.65 -7.63
N SER A 375 15.46 -9.63 -7.83
CA SER A 375 15.71 -8.58 -8.84
C SER A 375 16.99 -7.80 -8.55
N LEU A 376 17.26 -7.45 -7.29
CA LEU A 376 18.48 -6.77 -6.90
C LEU A 376 19.70 -7.69 -6.95
N LEU A 377 19.58 -8.95 -6.51
CA LEU A 377 20.67 -9.91 -6.61
C LEU A 377 21.06 -10.18 -8.08
N PHE A 378 20.07 -10.28 -8.97
CA PHE A 378 20.30 -10.38 -10.40
C PHE A 378 21.02 -9.13 -10.93
N ALA A 379 20.58 -7.93 -10.54
CA ALA A 379 21.21 -6.68 -10.94
C ALA A 379 22.66 -6.54 -10.45
N ILE A 380 22.92 -6.86 -9.18
CA ILE A 380 24.26 -6.85 -8.58
C ILE A 380 25.15 -7.88 -9.29
N GLY A 381 24.63 -9.08 -9.53
CA GLY A 381 25.34 -10.12 -10.28
C GLY A 381 25.67 -9.69 -11.70
N LEU A 382 24.75 -9.01 -12.37
CA LEU A 382 24.95 -8.45 -13.71
C LEU A 382 26.05 -7.38 -13.71
N VAL A 383 25.97 -6.39 -12.82
CA VAL A 383 26.99 -5.34 -12.66
C VAL A 383 28.36 -5.97 -12.39
N PHE A 384 28.44 -6.92 -11.48
CA PHE A 384 29.69 -7.59 -11.14
C PHE A 384 30.24 -8.42 -12.30
N SER A 385 29.37 -9.15 -13.03
CA SER A 385 29.76 -9.92 -14.21
C SER A 385 30.31 -9.04 -15.32
N LEU A 386 29.67 -7.89 -15.59
CA LEU A 386 30.13 -6.92 -16.59
C LEU A 386 31.42 -6.22 -16.15
N ALA A 387 31.54 -5.84 -14.88
CA ALA A 387 32.74 -5.17 -14.35
C ALA A 387 33.96 -6.11 -14.30
N MET A 388 33.78 -7.38 -13.92
CA MET A 388 34.86 -8.36 -13.90
C MET A 388 35.23 -8.87 -15.30
N GLY A 389 34.28 -8.85 -16.25
CA GLY A 389 34.45 -9.50 -17.55
C GLY A 389 34.52 -11.02 -17.45
N LEU A 390 33.74 -11.64 -16.53
CA LEU A 390 33.75 -13.10 -16.32
C LEU A 390 33.28 -13.88 -17.56
N VAL A 391 32.36 -13.29 -18.33
CA VAL A 391 31.76 -13.89 -19.52
C VAL A 391 31.91 -12.91 -20.69
N PRO A 392 32.92 -13.10 -21.56
CA PRO A 392 33.18 -12.20 -22.69
C PRO A 392 31.99 -12.04 -23.63
N GLU A 393 31.22 -13.12 -23.86
CA GLU A 393 29.99 -13.08 -24.66
C GLU A 393 28.94 -12.11 -24.10
N PHE A 394 28.80 -12.01 -22.77
CA PHE A 394 27.91 -11.00 -22.18
C PHE A 394 28.46 -9.59 -22.36
N GLY A 395 29.77 -9.39 -22.22
CA GLY A 395 30.40 -8.09 -22.52
C GLY A 395 30.09 -7.63 -23.94
N ARG A 396 30.20 -8.51 -24.93
CA ARG A 396 29.88 -8.20 -26.34
C ARG A 396 28.41 -7.88 -26.58
N GLN A 397 27.48 -8.63 -25.97
CA GLN A 397 26.04 -8.36 -26.09
C GLN A 397 25.65 -7.00 -25.52
N PHE A 398 26.33 -6.58 -24.45
CA PHE A 398 26.14 -5.28 -23.84
C PHE A 398 26.97 -4.17 -24.49
N GLU A 399 27.73 -4.50 -25.54
CA GLU A 399 28.63 -3.58 -26.25
C GLU A 399 29.59 -2.87 -25.27
N ILE A 400 30.12 -3.66 -24.32
CA ILE A 400 31.10 -3.25 -23.31
C ILE A 400 32.50 -3.59 -23.80
N VAL A 401 33.40 -2.59 -23.73
CA VAL A 401 34.82 -2.73 -24.07
C VAL A 401 35.55 -3.49 -22.97
N GLU A 402 36.53 -4.32 -23.36
CA GLU A 402 37.39 -5.01 -22.40
C GLU A 402 38.26 -4.01 -21.62
N PHE A 403 38.20 -4.09 -20.29
CA PHE A 403 38.97 -3.21 -19.41
C PHE A 403 40.40 -3.72 -19.20
N PRO A 404 41.42 -2.83 -19.26
CA PRO A 404 42.77 -3.15 -18.79
C PRO A 404 42.74 -3.65 -17.34
N ALA A 405 43.64 -4.58 -16.99
CA ALA A 405 43.60 -5.25 -15.70
C ALA A 405 43.70 -4.29 -14.50
N GLU A 406 44.55 -3.28 -14.58
CA GLU A 406 44.71 -2.24 -13.54
C GLU A 406 43.46 -1.36 -13.43
N TYR A 407 42.93 -0.92 -14.58
CA TYR A 407 41.70 -0.13 -14.66
C TYR A 407 40.52 -0.88 -14.05
N ARG A 408 40.35 -2.16 -14.39
CA ARG A 408 39.31 -3.04 -13.87
C ARG A 408 39.37 -3.18 -12.35
N ALA A 409 40.57 -3.35 -11.80
CA ALA A 409 40.76 -3.45 -10.36
C ALA A 409 40.35 -2.14 -9.64
N THR A 410 40.68 -0.99 -10.23
CA THR A 410 40.29 0.32 -9.72
C THR A 410 38.78 0.53 -9.82
N LEU A 411 38.17 0.20 -10.96
CA LEU A 411 36.71 0.24 -11.16
C LEU A 411 35.98 -0.52 -10.05
N LEU A 412 36.34 -1.79 -9.83
CA LEU A 412 35.71 -2.64 -8.81
C LEU A 412 35.87 -2.09 -7.39
N LYS A 413 37.06 -1.56 -7.05
CA LYS A 413 37.29 -0.93 -5.75
C LYS A 413 36.36 0.26 -5.54
N VAL A 414 36.18 1.11 -6.55
CA VAL A 414 35.28 2.27 -6.49
C VAL A 414 33.82 1.82 -6.33
N LEU A 415 33.37 0.81 -7.08
CA LEU A 415 32.00 0.29 -6.95
C LEU A 415 31.70 -0.21 -5.52
N VAL A 416 32.64 -0.96 -4.93
CA VAL A 416 32.51 -1.48 -3.56
C VAL A 416 32.60 -0.36 -2.53
N ALA A 417 33.51 0.60 -2.73
CA ALA A 417 33.67 1.75 -1.85
C ALA A 417 32.41 2.63 -1.86
N ASP A 418 31.85 2.93 -3.03
CA ASP A 418 30.63 3.70 -3.18
C ASP A 418 29.46 3.07 -2.41
N PHE A 419 29.23 1.77 -2.62
CA PHE A 419 28.18 1.04 -1.92
C PHE A 419 28.39 1.08 -0.40
N SER A 420 29.62 0.82 0.04
CA SER A 420 29.97 0.77 1.48
C SER A 420 29.82 2.14 2.15
N VAL A 421 30.32 3.21 1.53
CA VAL A 421 30.24 4.58 2.06
C VAL A 421 28.79 5.08 2.02
N SER A 422 28.06 4.82 0.95
CA SER A 422 26.64 5.21 0.84
C SER A 422 25.79 4.49 1.88
N PHE A 423 26.07 3.20 2.12
CA PHE A 423 25.41 2.40 3.16
C PHE A 423 25.77 2.87 4.57
N ALA A 424 27.05 3.18 4.82
CA ALA A 424 27.54 3.67 6.11
C ALA A 424 27.28 5.17 6.36
N SER A 425 26.84 5.92 5.35
CA SER A 425 26.65 7.37 5.46
C SER A 425 25.76 7.72 6.66
N PRO A 426 26.02 8.83 7.38
CA PRO A 426 25.27 9.24 8.58
C PRO A 426 23.74 9.30 8.42
N ALA A 427 23.22 9.27 7.19
CA ALA A 427 21.82 9.09 6.88
C ALA A 427 21.21 7.77 7.41
N THR A 428 22.01 6.71 7.59
CA THR A 428 21.55 5.45 8.16
C THR A 428 21.50 5.48 9.69
N GLU A 429 22.50 6.08 10.35
CA GLU A 429 22.55 6.30 11.81
C GLU A 429 21.58 7.38 12.31
N LEU A 430 21.46 8.51 11.60
CA LEU A 430 20.51 9.58 11.95
C LEU A 430 19.05 9.10 11.84
N LEU A 431 18.78 8.13 10.94
CA LEU A 431 17.48 7.46 10.85
C LEU A 431 17.19 6.61 12.09
N ALA A 432 18.16 5.83 12.58
CA ALA A 432 18.00 5.08 13.83
C ALA A 432 17.80 6.03 15.04
N LEU A 433 18.50 7.17 15.06
CA LEU A 433 18.45 8.16 16.14
C LEU A 433 17.14 8.96 16.16
N LEU A 434 16.53 9.23 15.00
CA LEU A 434 15.25 9.93 14.87
C LEU A 434 14.04 8.98 14.94
N GLU A 435 14.16 7.73 14.47
CA GLU A 435 13.13 6.69 14.65
C GLU A 435 12.92 6.33 16.13
N GLY A 436 13.93 6.55 16.99
CA GLY A 436 13.79 6.46 18.45
C GLY A 436 12.97 7.60 19.09
N LYS A 437 12.78 8.74 18.41
CA LYS A 437 11.99 9.89 18.91
C LYS A 437 10.65 9.96 18.18
N CYS A 438 9.76 9.04 18.56
CA CYS A 438 8.38 8.96 18.08
C CYS A 438 7.62 10.28 18.39
N PRO A 439 7.23 11.11 17.39
CA PRO A 439 6.49 12.35 17.66
C PRO A 439 5.09 12.05 18.21
N ARG A 440 4.65 12.84 19.21
CA ARG A 440 3.31 12.71 19.82
C ARG A 440 2.20 12.94 18.79
N SER A 441 1.10 12.20 18.96
CA SER A 441 0.05 11.97 17.98
C SER A 441 -1.14 12.94 18.14
N ASN A 442 -1.45 13.72 17.10
CA ASN A 442 -2.74 14.41 16.90
C ASN A 442 -3.56 13.68 15.80
N VAL A 443 -4.09 12.49 16.09
CA VAL A 443 -5.10 11.82 15.23
C VAL A 443 -6.30 11.50 16.09
N THR A 444 -7.47 11.91 15.64
CA THR A 444 -8.75 11.65 16.31
C THR A 444 -9.54 10.69 15.44
N LEU A 445 -9.75 9.48 15.93
CA LEU A 445 -10.64 8.50 15.31
C LEU A 445 -12.05 8.74 15.83
N LEU A 446 -12.99 8.99 14.92
CA LEU A 446 -14.42 9.06 15.25
C LEU A 446 -15.09 7.78 14.76
N ILE A 447 -15.62 7.01 15.70
CA ILE A 447 -16.44 5.83 15.42
C ILE A 447 -17.88 6.22 15.73
N SER A 448 -18.76 6.13 14.73
CA SER A 448 -20.20 6.14 14.99
C SER A 448 -20.64 4.71 15.21
N VAL A 449 -21.27 4.45 16.35
CA VAL A 449 -21.91 3.18 16.70
C VAL A 449 -23.42 3.36 16.62
#